data_AF-A0AAD9INZ1-F1
#
_entry.id   AF-A0AAD9INZ1-F1
#
_cell.length_a   1.000
_cell.length_b   1.000
_cell.length_c   1.000
_cell.angle_alpha   90.00
_cell.angle_beta   90.00
_cell.angle_gamma   90.00
#
_symmetry.space_group_name_H-M   'P 1'
#
loop_
_entity.id
_entity.type
_entity.pdbx_description
1 polymer ?
#
loop_
_entity_poly.entity_id
_entity_poly.type
_entity_poly.pdbx_seq_one_letter_code
_entity_poly.pdbx_strand_id
1 'polypeptide(L)'
;MGQHLSRNKDRKELESGVRVPCPEEQEAREVASVAKQDRALAHALEQSHRVGRMLLKAEDAELAQVQKLADELIASEYNAPSKPVPCKDAAKAAKECYLAHASNPLACAAAVDAYAQCTSQHWKPSAVAA
;
A
#
# COMPACT_ATOMS: atom_id res chain seq x y z
N MET A 1 -80.41 40.99 -47.34
CA MET A 1 -79.22 40.15 -47.53
C MET A 1 -78.46 40.13 -46.22
N GLY A 2 -78.60 39.05 -45.46
CA GLY A 2 -78.15 38.93 -44.07
C GLY A 2 -76.66 38.60 -43.97
N GLN A 3 -75.97 39.34 -43.11
CA GLN A 3 -74.58 39.09 -42.71
C GLN A 3 -74.58 37.96 -41.67
N HIS A 4 -74.19 36.75 -42.07
CA HIS A 4 -73.86 35.67 -41.15
C HIS A 4 -72.34 35.51 -41.17
N LEU A 5 -71.63 36.10 -40.21
CA LEU A 5 -70.24 35.76 -39.84
C LEU A 5 -69.86 36.54 -38.56
N SER A 6 -70.44 36.15 -37.43
CA SER A 6 -69.99 36.59 -36.08
C SER A 6 -70.51 35.63 -35.01
N ARG A 7 -70.03 34.38 -35.02
CA ARG A 7 -70.21 33.43 -33.89
C ARG A 7 -68.94 32.65 -33.53
N ASN A 8 -67.80 32.98 -34.14
CA ASN A 8 -66.53 32.26 -33.92
C ASN A 8 -65.49 33.06 -33.11
N LYS A 9 -65.87 34.18 -32.47
CA LYS A 9 -64.92 35.01 -31.71
C LYS A 9 -64.88 34.70 -30.21
N ASP A 10 -65.95 34.11 -29.66
CA ASP A 10 -66.07 33.94 -28.20
C ASP A 10 -65.66 32.53 -27.70
N ARG A 11 -65.04 31.70 -28.55
CA ARG A 11 -64.62 30.34 -28.18
C ARG A 11 -63.10 30.20 -27.98
N LYS A 12 -62.42 31.28 -27.58
CA LYS A 12 -60.95 31.31 -27.44
C LYS A 12 -60.41 31.69 -26.07
N GLU A 13 -61.25 31.95 -25.07
CA GLU A 13 -60.80 32.39 -23.73
C GLU A 13 -61.03 31.39 -22.59
N LEU A 14 -61.39 30.13 -22.87
CA LEU A 14 -61.64 29.13 -21.82
C LEU A 14 -60.71 27.90 -21.93
N GLU A 15 -59.42 28.11 -22.20
CA GLU A 15 -58.40 27.07 -22.07
C GLU A 15 -57.11 27.63 -21.44
N SER A 16 -57.24 28.33 -20.30
CA SER A 16 -56.15 28.47 -19.33
C SER A 16 -56.42 27.56 -18.11
N GLY A 17 -56.82 26.33 -18.39
CA GLY A 17 -57.02 25.31 -17.36
C GLY A 17 -55.68 24.86 -16.80
N VAL A 18 -55.16 25.56 -15.80
CA VAL A 18 -54.16 24.97 -14.89
C VAL A 18 -54.86 23.80 -14.22
N ARG A 19 -54.64 22.59 -14.73
CA ARG A 19 -55.05 21.37 -14.03
C ARG A 19 -54.27 21.32 -12.73
N VAL A 20 -54.97 21.49 -11.61
CA VAL A 20 -54.44 21.10 -10.31
C VAL A 20 -54.40 19.57 -10.33
N PRO A 21 -53.21 18.94 -10.26
CA PRO A 21 -53.11 17.49 -10.27
C PRO A 21 -53.80 16.92 -9.03
N CYS A 22 -54.47 15.78 -9.18
CA CYS A 22 -55.03 15.09 -8.01
C CYS A 22 -53.89 14.62 -7.09
N PRO A 23 -54.10 14.53 -5.77
CA PRO A 23 -53.06 14.15 -4.81
C PRO A 23 -52.31 12.86 -5.18
N GLU A 24 -53.03 11.85 -5.70
CA GLU A 24 -52.45 10.57 -6.15
C GLU A 24 -51.47 10.75 -7.33
N GLU A 25 -51.70 11.72 -8.23
CA GLU A 25 -50.80 12.04 -9.34
C GLU A 25 -49.55 12.81 -8.87
N GLN A 26 -49.67 13.57 -7.78
CA GLN A 26 -48.54 14.28 -7.17
C GLN A 26 -47.63 13.30 -6.42
N GLU A 27 -48.21 12.40 -5.62
CA GLU A 27 -47.48 11.34 -4.92
C GLU A 27 -46.77 10.40 -5.91
N ALA A 28 -47.42 9.99 -7.00
CA ALA A 28 -46.79 9.17 -8.03
C ALA A 28 -45.59 9.87 -8.71
N ARG A 29 -45.67 11.20 -8.91
CA ARG A 29 -44.56 12.00 -9.45
C ARG A 29 -43.40 12.12 -8.48
N GLU A 30 -43.68 12.31 -7.20
CA GLU A 30 -42.66 12.36 -6.14
C GLU A 30 -41.96 11.02 -5.97
N VAL A 31 -42.70 9.91 -5.93
CA VAL A 31 -42.14 8.55 -5.87
C VAL A 31 -41.27 8.27 -7.11
N ALA A 32 -41.73 8.65 -8.30
CA ALA A 32 -40.94 8.50 -9.52
C ALA A 32 -39.68 9.39 -9.55
N SER A 33 -39.73 10.56 -8.91
CA SER A 33 -38.59 11.46 -8.72
C SER A 33 -37.54 10.83 -7.80
N VAL A 34 -37.96 10.35 -6.63
CA VAL A 34 -37.08 9.69 -5.64
C VAL A 34 -36.44 8.44 -6.25
N ALA A 35 -37.22 7.59 -6.93
CA ALA A 35 -36.69 6.39 -7.58
C ALA A 35 -35.63 6.71 -8.66
N LYS A 36 -35.77 7.83 -9.38
CA LYS A 36 -34.73 8.29 -10.33
C LYS A 36 -33.46 8.75 -9.61
N GLN A 37 -33.61 9.46 -8.49
CA GLN A 37 -32.48 9.90 -7.68
C GLN A 37 -31.72 8.72 -7.08
N ASP A 38 -32.43 7.74 -6.52
CA ASP A 38 -31.85 6.51 -5.97
C ASP A 38 -31.08 5.74 -7.03
N ARG A 39 -31.63 5.62 -8.25
CA ARG A 39 -30.94 4.97 -9.36
C ARG A 39 -29.67 5.72 -9.78
N ALA A 40 -29.72 7.04 -9.81
CA ALA A 40 -28.54 7.87 -10.13
C ALA A 40 -27.46 7.74 -9.04
N LEU A 41 -27.86 7.71 -7.76
CA LEU A 41 -26.97 7.51 -6.62
C LEU A 41 -26.33 6.12 -6.65
N ALA A 42 -27.11 5.06 -6.87
CA ALA A 42 -26.61 3.70 -6.97
C ALA A 42 -25.56 3.56 -8.10
N HIS A 43 -25.83 4.18 -9.24
CA HIS A 43 -24.87 4.20 -10.35
C HIS A 43 -23.59 4.97 -10.00
N ALA A 44 -23.69 6.11 -9.33
CA ALA A 44 -22.52 6.87 -8.88
C ALA A 44 -21.68 6.05 -7.88
N LEU A 45 -22.32 5.35 -6.93
CA LEU A 45 -21.63 4.48 -5.98
C LEU A 45 -20.91 3.33 -6.68
N GLU A 46 -21.58 2.63 -7.61
CA GLU A 46 -20.97 1.56 -8.42
C GLU A 46 -19.71 2.07 -9.15
N GLN A 47 -19.79 3.25 -9.75
CA GLN A 47 -18.65 3.88 -10.42
C GLN A 47 -17.51 4.20 -9.45
N SER A 48 -17.81 4.80 -8.29
CA SER A 48 -16.84 5.06 -7.24
C SER A 48 -16.17 3.79 -6.73
N HIS A 49 -16.93 2.72 -6.50
CA HIS A 49 -16.39 1.42 -6.09
C HIS A 49 -15.51 0.79 -7.18
N ARG A 50 -15.87 0.93 -8.46
CA ARG A 50 -15.06 0.45 -9.57
C ARG A 50 -13.71 1.15 -9.63
N VAL A 51 -13.72 2.49 -9.56
CA VAL A 51 -12.48 3.30 -9.58
C VAL A 51 -11.65 3.03 -8.33
N GLY A 52 -12.27 2.97 -7.16
CA GLY A 52 -11.59 2.67 -5.89
C GLY A 52 -10.88 1.32 -5.93
N ARG A 53 -11.51 0.27 -6.46
CA ARG A 53 -10.86 -1.05 -6.64
C ARG A 53 -9.66 -1.00 -7.58
N MET A 54 -9.71 -0.20 -8.64
CA MET A 54 -8.58 -0.04 -9.55
C MET A 54 -7.41 0.69 -8.89
N LEU A 55 -7.69 1.73 -8.11
CA LEU A 55 -6.69 2.48 -7.36
C LEU A 55 -6.00 1.62 -6.31
N LEU A 56 -6.75 0.86 -5.52
CA LEU A 56 -6.17 -0.05 -4.52
C LEU A 56 -5.25 -1.09 -5.17
N LYS A 57 -5.65 -1.65 -6.31
CA LYS A 57 -4.81 -2.60 -7.05
C LYS A 57 -3.52 -1.95 -7.57
N ALA A 58 -3.59 -0.69 -7.99
CA ALA A 58 -2.41 0.07 -8.41
C ALA A 58 -1.49 0.38 -7.22
N GLU A 59 -2.06 0.79 -6.08
CA GLU A 59 -1.33 1.03 -4.84
C GLU A 59 -0.57 -0.23 -4.39
N ASP A 60 -1.22 -1.39 -4.38
CA ASP A 60 -0.56 -2.66 -4.04
C ASP A 60 0.65 -2.96 -4.95
N ALA A 61 0.52 -2.66 -6.25
CA ALA A 61 1.58 -2.86 -7.22
C ALA A 61 2.74 -1.88 -7.03
N GLU A 62 2.46 -0.63 -6.67
CA GLU A 62 3.48 0.37 -6.37
C GLU A 62 4.19 0.04 -5.04
N LEU A 63 3.47 -0.37 -4.00
CA LEU A 63 4.05 -0.80 -2.73
C LEU A 63 5.01 -1.98 -2.92
N ALA A 64 4.64 -2.95 -3.76
CA ALA A 64 5.53 -4.07 -4.08
C ALA A 64 6.83 -3.61 -4.77
N GLN A 65 6.75 -2.62 -5.67
CA GLN A 65 7.92 -2.05 -6.34
C GLN A 65 8.82 -1.29 -5.36
N VAL A 66 8.24 -0.46 -4.49
CA VAL A 66 8.98 0.28 -3.46
C VAL A 66 9.68 -0.67 -2.51
N GLN A 67 9.00 -1.73 -2.06
CA GLN A 67 9.61 -2.73 -1.17
C GLN A 67 10.80 -3.41 -1.85
N LYS A 68 10.64 -3.82 -3.12
CA LYS A 68 11.73 -4.42 -3.89
C LYS A 68 12.93 -3.49 -4.02
N LEU A 69 12.69 -2.21 -4.33
CA LEU A 69 13.76 -1.22 -4.44
C LEU A 69 14.45 -0.97 -3.09
N ALA A 70 13.69 -0.93 -2.00
CA ALA A 70 14.24 -0.80 -0.65
C ALA A 70 15.14 -1.99 -0.30
N ASP A 71 14.70 -3.22 -0.59
CA ASP A 71 15.48 -4.43 -0.36
C ASP A 71 16.78 -4.44 -1.19
N GLU A 72 16.70 -4.04 -2.46
CA GLU A 72 17.86 -3.91 -3.34
C GLU A 72 18.87 -2.88 -2.83
N LEU A 73 18.39 -1.71 -2.38
CA LEU A 73 19.24 -0.66 -1.85
C LEU A 73 19.91 -1.09 -0.53
N ILE A 74 19.17 -1.74 0.36
CA ILE A 74 19.72 -2.31 1.59
C ILE A 74 20.79 -3.35 1.26
N ALA A 75 20.51 -4.25 0.31
CA ALA A 75 21.43 -5.32 -0.04
C ALA A 75 22.74 -4.81 -0.70
N SER A 76 22.65 -3.73 -1.49
CA SER A 76 23.76 -3.23 -2.30
C SER A 76 24.59 -2.14 -1.61
N GLU A 77 23.95 -1.19 -0.93
CA GLU A 77 24.63 0.00 -0.41
C GLU A 77 24.77 0.01 1.11
N TYR A 78 23.78 -0.50 1.83
CA TYR A 78 23.73 -0.40 3.31
C TYR A 78 24.11 -1.69 4.03
N ASN A 79 24.25 -2.79 3.31
CA ASN A 79 24.79 -4.01 3.90
C ASN A 79 26.23 -3.75 4.29
N ALA A 80 26.51 -3.82 5.60
CA ALA A 80 27.87 -3.70 6.09
C ALA A 80 28.75 -4.71 5.34
N PRO A 81 29.89 -4.31 4.77
CA PRO A 81 30.75 -5.23 4.03
C PRO A 81 31.07 -6.39 4.96
N SER A 82 30.65 -7.60 4.56
CA SER A 82 30.97 -8.85 5.24
C SER A 82 32.44 -9.14 5.01
N LYS A 83 33.30 -8.35 5.66
CA LYS A 83 34.72 -8.66 5.74
C LYS A 83 34.80 -9.95 6.53
N PRO A 84 35.46 -10.99 6.01
CA PRO A 84 35.63 -12.22 6.77
C PRO A 84 36.26 -11.84 8.11
N VAL A 85 35.68 -12.35 9.19
CA VAL A 85 36.22 -12.13 10.54
C VAL A 85 37.67 -12.63 10.52
N PRO A 86 38.66 -11.76 10.80
CA PRO A 86 40.06 -12.18 10.77
C PRO A 86 40.26 -13.31 11.78
N CYS A 87 41.14 -14.25 11.45
CA CYS A 87 41.52 -15.35 12.33
C CYS A 87 40.39 -16.35 12.67
N LYS A 88 39.30 -16.38 11.90
CA LYS A 88 38.16 -17.29 12.12
C LYS A 88 38.59 -18.76 12.23
N ASP A 89 39.48 -19.22 11.35
CA ASP A 89 39.92 -20.62 11.33
C ASP A 89 40.83 -20.95 12.52
N ALA A 90 41.73 -20.03 12.90
CA ALA A 90 42.56 -20.19 14.09
C ALA A 90 41.72 -20.18 15.38
N ALA A 91 40.70 -19.32 15.46
CA ALA A 91 39.75 -19.32 16.57
C ALA A 91 38.95 -20.62 16.67
N LYS A 92 38.51 -21.16 15.51
CA LYS A 92 37.82 -22.44 15.43
C LYS A 92 38.72 -23.58 15.90
N ALA A 93 39.97 -23.64 15.44
CA ALA A 93 40.93 -24.67 15.84
C ALA A 93 41.22 -24.64 17.35
N ALA A 94 41.39 -23.46 17.94
CA ALA A 94 41.56 -23.31 19.38
C ALA A 94 40.33 -23.82 20.16
N LYS A 95 39.12 -23.48 19.70
CA LYS A 95 37.87 -23.96 20.30
C LYS A 95 37.72 -25.47 20.21
N GLU A 96 37.96 -26.04 19.03
CA GLU A 96 37.89 -27.48 18.79
C GLU A 96 38.91 -28.24 19.66
N CYS A 97 40.12 -27.70 19.82
CA CYS A 97 41.11 -28.26 20.72
C CYS A 97 40.60 -28.30 22.18
N TYR A 98 40.05 -27.20 22.69
CA TYR A 98 39.52 -27.18 24.05
C TYR A 98 38.35 -28.15 24.27
N LEU A 99 37.50 -28.32 23.25
CA LEU A 99 36.43 -29.32 23.29
C LEU A 99 36.97 -30.75 23.33
N ALA A 100 38.05 -31.03 22.58
CA ALA A 100 38.71 -32.34 22.57
C ALA A 100 39.53 -32.63 23.84
N HIS A 101 40.06 -31.59 24.49
CA HIS A 101 40.97 -31.68 25.64
C HIS A 101 40.39 -31.02 26.90
N ALA A 102 39.10 -31.23 27.18
CA ALA A 102 38.41 -30.60 28.32
C ALA A 102 39.08 -30.85 29.68
N SER A 103 39.68 -32.03 29.89
CA SER A 103 40.39 -32.38 31.12
C SER A 103 41.86 -31.95 31.15
N ASN A 104 42.42 -31.52 30.01
CA ASN A 104 43.78 -30.98 29.93
C ASN A 104 43.86 -29.80 28.95
N PRO A 105 43.36 -28.61 29.34
CA PRO A 105 43.33 -27.44 28.47
C PRO A 105 44.72 -26.98 28.01
N LEU A 106 45.77 -27.28 28.77
CA LEU A 106 47.15 -26.90 28.45
C LEU A 106 47.70 -27.64 27.22
N ALA A 107 47.09 -28.77 26.83
CA ALA A 107 47.42 -29.46 25.58
C ALA A 107 47.15 -28.57 24.34
N CYS A 108 46.33 -27.53 24.48
CA CYS A 108 45.94 -26.62 23.40
C CYS A 108 46.84 -25.39 23.21
N ALA A 109 48.00 -25.33 23.88
CA ALA A 109 48.91 -24.18 23.81
C ALA A 109 49.23 -23.77 22.36
N ALA A 110 49.59 -24.74 21.50
CA ALA A 110 49.90 -24.45 20.10
C ALA A 110 48.72 -23.85 19.30
N ALA A 111 47.49 -24.29 19.57
CA ALA A 111 46.29 -23.76 18.90
C ALA A 111 45.96 -22.35 19.38
N VAL A 112 46.19 -22.06 20.66
CA VAL A 112 46.03 -20.72 21.26
C VAL A 112 47.10 -19.77 20.75
N ASP A 113 48.35 -20.20 20.65
CA ASP A 113 49.46 -19.40 20.14
C ASP A 113 49.23 -19.02 18.67
N ALA A 114 48.76 -19.95 17.85
CA ALA A 114 48.39 -19.69 16.46
C ALA A 114 47.26 -18.63 16.35
N TYR A 115 46.27 -18.70 17.24
CA TYR A 115 45.22 -17.69 17.30
C TYR A 115 45.77 -16.32 17.75
N ALA A 116 46.62 -16.28 18.78
CA ALA A 116 47.24 -15.06 19.29
C ALA A 116 48.15 -14.38 18.25
N GLN A 117 48.93 -15.15 17.50
CA GLN A 117 49.75 -14.63 16.41
C GLN A 117 48.88 -14.00 15.31
N CYS A 118 47.82 -14.68 14.89
CA CYS A 118 46.92 -14.12 13.88
C CYS A 118 46.26 -12.83 14.38
N THR A 119 45.74 -12.80 15.61
CA THR A 119 45.08 -11.60 16.14
C THR A 119 46.04 -10.44 16.29
N SER A 120 47.29 -10.67 16.69
CA SER A 120 48.31 -9.61 16.77
C SER A 120 48.63 -8.95 15.43
N GLN A 121 48.55 -9.70 14.32
CA GLN A 121 48.79 -9.17 12.96
C GLN A 121 47.61 -8.35 12.44
N HIS A 122 46.40 -8.65 12.89
CA HIS A 122 45.17 -7.99 12.48
C HIS A 122 44.63 -6.95 13.48
N TRP A 123 45.23 -6.88 14.68
CA TRP A 123 44.87 -5.92 15.71
C TRP A 123 45.27 -4.51 15.31
N LYS A 124 44.29 -3.61 15.20
CA LYS A 124 44.51 -2.17 15.13
C LYS A 124 44.11 -1.58 16.48
N PRO A 125 45.04 -0.99 17.27
CA PRO A 125 44.66 -0.30 18.48
C PRO A 125 43.72 0.86 18.12
N SER A 126 42.58 0.93 18.79
CA SER A 126 41.69 2.09 18.69
C SER A 126 42.38 3.28 19.34
N ALA A 127 42.48 4.40 18.63
CA ALA A 127 43.13 5.63 19.12
C ALA A 127 42.35 6.33 20.26
N VAL A 128 41.23 5.76 20.74
CA VAL A 128 40.36 6.33 21.78
C VAL A 128 40.82 5.94 23.19
N ALA A 129 42.13 6.00 23.43
CA ALA A 129 42.72 5.83 24.76
C ALA A 129 44.10 6.52 24.81
N ALA A 130 44.09 7.84 24.72
CA ALA A 130 45.18 8.72 25.15
C ALA A 130 44.56 10.01 25.71
#